data_AF-A0A550C947-F1
#
_entry.id   AF-A0A550C947-F1
#
_cell.length_a   1.000
_cell.length_b   1.000
_cell.length_c   1.000
_cell.angle_alpha   90.00
_cell.angle_beta   90.00
_cell.angle_gamma   90.00
#
_symmetry.space_group_name_H-M   'P 1'
#
loop_
_entity.id
_entity.type
_entity.pdbx_description
1 polymer ?
#
loop_
_entity_poly.entity_id
_entity_poly.type
_entity_poly.pdbx_seq_one_letter_code
_entity_poly.pdbx_strand_id
1 'polypeptide(L)'
;MSGATTELSRASLIPDEVVDNEESKVCLLCLFVHMLSYGGGILNVDCLYEWIYGLPRGGLPYYLNSPENGMILRKKICEMYGAADFVLVPTFKTYVDVMKFVDGVKNRKESDKSPRRPLTALTSPGNVYRYVFIPCNKAAHALRKRFGLRPQTYDDLNEGIFPLDGKPCVAGSDRFPVLESRAHPFSVSVFADKVYATRRRKPLTDQWRALVRRIVDQWQQQLVRPPQWFVDEPKLGDDDSELSATEATGYCPLPQNNTVDPKPFMFVNVEGDNCSEHHSKKVGSWIDIVDPNAPDPNAPLPSEEEYSKTTTVRTKQSLQRSPLKLRRSHRLRAKACPYASASPDRCPYPPSPPRRVASALRYRDILRNPPAWVKRNGEFPTPTFSSNDWAYFSHRIALNAPATT
;
A
#
# COMPACT_ATOMS: atom_id res chain seq x y z
N MET A 1 -14.28 -2.25 -9.19
CA MET A 1 -13.42 -3.25 -9.84
C MET A 1 -13.49 -4.52 -9.02
N SER A 2 -13.93 -5.60 -9.64
CA SER A 2 -14.22 -6.90 -9.04
C SER A 2 -13.09 -7.88 -9.39
N GLY A 3 -12.59 -8.63 -8.41
CA GLY A 3 -11.93 -9.94 -8.61
C GLY A 3 -10.52 -10.03 -9.19
N ALA A 4 -9.91 -8.96 -9.71
CA ALA A 4 -8.63 -9.05 -10.45
C ALA A 4 -7.35 -8.89 -9.58
N THR A 5 -7.47 -8.66 -8.27
CA THR A 5 -6.30 -8.40 -7.40
C THR A 5 -5.51 -9.65 -7.01
N THR A 6 -6.00 -10.85 -7.33
CA THR A 6 -5.34 -12.12 -6.95
C THR A 6 -4.47 -12.71 -8.06
N GLU A 7 -4.47 -12.14 -9.27
CA GLU A 7 -3.53 -12.50 -10.35
C GLU A 7 -2.23 -11.67 -10.33
N LEU A 8 -2.00 -10.92 -9.27
CA LEU A 8 -0.77 -10.18 -9.07
C LEU A 8 0.33 -11.15 -8.59
N SER A 9 1.30 -11.39 -9.48
CA SER A 9 2.64 -11.96 -9.23
C SER A 9 2.81 -13.49 -9.20
N ARG A 10 2.44 -14.18 -10.29
CA ARG A 10 3.16 -15.41 -10.65
C ARG A 10 4.40 -15.05 -11.45
N ALA A 11 5.55 -14.92 -10.77
CA ALA A 11 6.81 -15.21 -11.46
C ALA A 11 6.66 -16.61 -12.07
N SER A 12 7.19 -16.85 -13.28
CA SER A 12 7.02 -18.09 -14.07
C SER A 12 7.56 -19.39 -13.42
N LEU A 13 7.76 -19.39 -12.10
CA LEU A 13 8.11 -20.51 -11.23
C LEU A 13 6.89 -21.16 -10.56
N ILE A 14 5.68 -20.71 -10.87
CA ILE A 14 4.44 -21.36 -10.44
C ILE A 14 3.70 -21.78 -11.73
N PRO A 15 3.88 -23.01 -12.24
CA PRO A 15 3.01 -23.51 -13.30
C PRO A 15 1.55 -23.50 -12.81
N ASP A 16 0.65 -23.03 -13.66
CA ASP A 16 -0.77 -22.83 -13.35
C ASP A 16 -1.52 -24.16 -13.10
N GLU A 17 -0.97 -25.29 -13.56
CA GLU A 17 -1.64 -26.60 -13.59
C GLU A 17 -1.50 -27.43 -12.31
N VAL A 18 -0.84 -26.92 -11.25
CA VAL A 18 -0.67 -27.67 -10.00
C VAL A 18 -1.07 -26.80 -8.81
N VAL A 19 -2.38 -26.59 -8.67
CA VAL A 19 -2.99 -26.07 -7.45
C VAL A 19 -3.82 -27.19 -6.83
N ASP A 20 -3.14 -28.24 -6.40
CA ASP A 20 -3.70 -29.13 -5.39
C ASP A 20 -3.54 -28.45 -4.02
N ASN A 21 -4.62 -28.53 -3.24
CA ASN A 21 -5.02 -27.83 -2.02
C ASN A 21 -4.03 -27.71 -0.84
N GLU A 22 -2.74 -27.99 -0.98
CA GLU A 22 -1.78 -27.68 0.08
C GLU A 22 -1.43 -26.20 0.05
N GLU A 23 -1.82 -25.50 1.12
CA GLU A 23 -1.39 -24.15 1.50
C GLU A 23 -0.07 -23.76 0.85
N SER A 24 -0.15 -23.09 -0.30
CA SER A 24 1.01 -22.51 -0.96
C SER A 24 1.47 -21.37 -0.08
N LYS A 25 2.28 -21.67 0.93
CA LYS A 25 2.98 -20.71 1.78
C LYS A 25 3.94 -19.96 0.86
N VAL A 26 3.41 -18.88 0.28
CA VAL A 26 4.19 -17.91 -0.46
C VAL A 26 5.09 -17.23 0.57
N CYS A 27 6.39 -17.35 0.36
CA CYS A 27 7.34 -16.61 1.15
C CYS A 27 7.64 -15.31 0.42
N LEU A 28 7.36 -14.18 1.06
CA LEU A 28 7.82 -12.87 0.61
C LEU A 28 9.26 -12.72 1.08
N LEU A 29 10.21 -12.81 0.16
CA LEU A 29 11.60 -12.50 0.50
C LEU A 29 11.81 -10.99 0.41
N CYS A 30 11.79 -10.31 1.55
CA CYS A 30 12.21 -8.90 1.66
C CYS A 30 13.73 -8.82 1.56
N LEU A 31 14.23 -8.62 0.34
CA LEU A 31 15.67 -8.56 0.03
C LEU A 31 16.43 -7.43 0.72
N PHE A 32 15.71 -6.42 1.23
CA PHE A 32 16.30 -5.17 1.73
C PHE A 32 16.53 -5.09 3.23
N VAL A 33 15.87 -5.91 4.06
CA VAL A 33 15.94 -5.80 5.53
C VAL A 33 17.38 -5.98 6.05
N HIS A 34 18.22 -6.70 5.32
CA HIS A 34 19.63 -6.89 5.64
C HIS A 34 20.56 -5.72 5.27
N MET A 35 20.09 -4.65 4.63
CA MET A 35 20.89 -3.45 4.32
C MET A 35 20.94 -2.47 5.49
N LEU A 36 19.80 -2.27 6.17
CA LEU A 36 19.69 -1.30 7.28
C LEU A 36 20.51 -1.70 8.51
N SER A 37 20.80 -3.00 8.68
CA SER A 37 21.60 -3.49 9.80
C SER A 37 23.09 -3.10 9.74
N TYR A 38 23.59 -2.56 8.61
CA TYR A 38 25.00 -2.16 8.45
C TYR A 38 25.26 -0.66 8.67
N GLY A 39 24.22 0.17 8.80
CA GLY A 39 24.36 1.62 8.93
C GLY A 39 23.87 2.12 10.29
N GLY A 40 24.73 2.09 11.31
CA GLY A 40 24.45 2.76 12.58
C GLY A 40 24.32 4.28 12.39
N GLY A 41 23.10 4.80 12.54
CA GLY A 41 22.85 6.14 13.08
C GLY A 41 22.93 7.37 12.17
N ILE A 42 23.04 7.25 10.84
CA ILE A 42 23.12 8.45 9.97
C ILE A 42 21.77 8.68 9.26
N LEU A 43 20.99 9.64 9.77
CA LEU A 43 19.71 10.15 9.21
C LEU A 43 19.74 10.49 7.70
N ASN A 44 20.92 10.65 7.10
CA ASN A 44 21.08 10.94 5.67
C ASN A 44 20.94 9.71 4.76
N VAL A 45 21.03 8.49 5.28
CA VAL A 45 21.03 7.28 4.44
C VAL A 45 19.64 7.00 3.87
N ASP A 46 18.58 7.18 4.66
CA ASP A 46 17.20 6.97 4.18
C ASP A 46 16.82 8.00 3.11
N CYS A 47 17.20 9.27 3.32
CA CYS A 47 17.01 10.34 2.34
C CYS A 47 17.69 10.02 1.02
N LEU A 48 18.94 9.54 1.08
CA LEU A 48 19.66 9.14 -0.12
C LEU A 48 18.92 8.05 -0.91
N TYR A 49 18.45 7.01 -0.23
CA TYR A 49 17.71 5.95 -0.88
C TYR A 49 16.39 6.44 -1.45
N GLU A 50 15.61 7.22 -0.69
CA GLU A 50 14.36 7.79 -1.18
C GLU A 50 14.58 8.63 -2.44
N TRP A 51 15.65 9.43 -2.46
CA TRP A 51 16.04 10.22 -3.64
C TRP A 51 16.37 9.34 -4.85
N ILE A 52 17.25 8.34 -4.67
CA ILE A 52 17.66 7.44 -5.75
C ILE A 52 16.47 6.62 -6.28
N TYR A 53 15.57 6.20 -5.39
CA TYR A 53 14.36 5.47 -5.75
C TYR A 53 13.22 6.35 -6.27
N GLY A 54 13.40 7.68 -6.26
CA GLY A 54 12.35 8.62 -6.60
C GLY A 54 11.13 8.56 -5.69
N LEU A 55 11.30 8.09 -4.45
CA LEU A 55 10.28 8.03 -3.41
C LEU A 55 10.07 9.42 -2.77
N PRO A 56 8.87 9.70 -2.22
CA PRO A 56 8.70 10.79 -1.27
C PRO A 56 9.56 10.60 -0.03
N ARG A 57 9.84 11.70 0.66
CA ARG A 57 10.46 11.64 1.98
C ARG A 57 9.60 10.81 2.91
N GLY A 58 10.20 9.93 3.70
CA GLY A 58 9.47 8.94 4.52
C GLY A 58 8.83 7.80 3.72
N GLY A 59 9.02 7.74 2.40
CA GLY A 59 8.45 6.71 1.53
C GLY A 59 9.20 5.37 1.57
N LEU A 60 10.45 5.35 2.06
CA LEU A 60 11.27 4.14 2.05
C LEU A 60 10.63 2.97 2.83
N PRO A 61 10.15 3.12 4.09
CA PRO A 61 9.52 2.02 4.81
C PRO A 61 8.32 1.41 4.07
N TYR A 62 7.51 2.24 3.42
CA TYR A 62 6.36 1.80 2.63
C TYR A 62 6.80 0.98 1.42
N TYR A 63 7.81 1.46 0.68
CA TYR A 63 8.40 0.73 -0.43
C TYR A 63 9.05 -0.58 0.02
N LEU A 64 9.74 -0.59 1.15
CA LEU A 64 10.39 -1.80 1.66
C LEU A 64 9.40 -2.92 1.99
N ASN A 65 8.20 -2.54 2.44
CA ASN A 65 7.09 -3.44 2.71
C ASN A 65 6.18 -3.68 1.50
N SER A 66 6.46 -3.03 0.36
CA SER A 66 5.63 -3.14 -0.82
C SER A 66 5.92 -4.44 -1.59
N PRO A 67 4.91 -5.01 -2.28
CA PRO A 67 5.10 -6.21 -3.08
C PRO A 67 6.07 -6.00 -4.25
N GLU A 68 6.26 -4.75 -4.71
CA GLU A 68 7.21 -4.38 -5.77
C GLU A 68 8.67 -4.56 -5.33
N ASN A 69 8.98 -4.42 -4.05
CA ASN A 69 10.32 -4.65 -3.52
C ASN A 69 10.59 -6.12 -3.13
N GLY A 70 9.55 -6.95 -3.13
CA GLY A 70 9.62 -8.36 -2.75
C GLY A 70 9.69 -9.31 -3.93
N MET A 71 10.27 -10.49 -3.70
CA MET A 71 10.06 -11.65 -4.57
C MET A 71 9.09 -12.62 -3.91
N ILE A 72 8.06 -12.99 -4.65
CA ILE A 72 7.10 -14.03 -4.27
C ILE A 72 7.56 -15.35 -4.87
N LEU A 73 7.99 -16.27 -3.99
CA LEU A 73 8.48 -17.60 -4.36
C LEU A 73 7.74 -18.67 -3.56
N ARG A 74 7.59 -19.87 -4.15
CA ARG A 74 7.17 -21.07 -3.40
C ARG A 74 8.13 -21.28 -2.24
N LYS A 75 7.64 -21.61 -1.03
CA LYS A 75 8.45 -21.76 0.19
C LYS A 75 9.80 -22.44 -0.03
N LYS A 76 9.80 -23.65 -0.63
CA LYS A 76 11.03 -24.41 -0.90
C LYS A 76 12.01 -23.70 -1.85
N ILE A 77 11.51 -22.98 -2.84
CA ILE A 77 12.35 -22.19 -3.76
C ILE A 77 12.92 -20.97 -3.03
N CYS A 78 12.12 -20.34 -2.16
CA CYS A 78 12.58 -19.25 -1.31
C CYS A 78 13.70 -19.70 -0.36
N GLU A 79 13.53 -20.86 0.28
CA GLU A 79 14.57 -21.48 1.13
C GLU A 79 15.84 -21.76 0.34
N MET A 80 15.72 -22.33 -0.86
CA MET A 80 16.87 -22.54 -1.77
C MET A 80 17.54 -21.22 -2.16
N TYR A 81 16.77 -20.17 -2.46
CA TYR A 81 17.32 -18.86 -2.80
C TYR A 81 18.05 -18.24 -1.61
N GLY A 82 17.44 -18.26 -0.42
CA GLY A 82 18.04 -17.77 0.83
C GLY A 82 19.29 -18.54 1.26
N ALA A 83 19.32 -19.86 1.01
CA ALA A 83 20.51 -20.71 1.19
C ALA A 83 21.57 -20.53 0.09
N ALA A 84 21.32 -19.62 -0.87
CA ALA A 84 22.17 -19.35 -2.02
C ALA A 84 22.38 -20.55 -2.95
N ASP A 85 21.46 -21.53 -2.99
CA ASP A 85 21.54 -22.70 -3.89
C ASP A 85 21.50 -22.32 -5.38
N PHE A 86 20.92 -21.16 -5.67
CA PHE A 86 21.05 -20.43 -6.92
C PHE A 86 21.15 -18.94 -6.63
N VAL A 87 21.62 -18.19 -7.62
CA VAL A 87 21.69 -16.73 -7.55
C VAL A 87 20.95 -16.15 -8.74
N LEU A 88 20.24 -15.06 -8.49
CA LEU A 88 19.64 -14.22 -9.51
C LEU A 88 20.51 -12.99 -9.68
N VAL A 89 20.86 -12.67 -10.91
CA VAL A 89 21.68 -11.50 -11.25
C VAL A 89 21.04 -10.77 -12.43
N PRO A 90 21.11 -9.43 -12.52
CA PRO A 90 20.58 -8.71 -13.67
C PRO A 90 21.19 -9.22 -14.99
N THR A 91 20.39 -9.27 -16.06
CA THR A 91 20.93 -9.43 -17.42
C THR A 91 21.83 -8.25 -17.80
N PHE A 92 22.63 -8.39 -18.86
CA PHE A 92 23.50 -7.29 -19.31
C PHE A 92 22.68 -6.08 -19.75
N LYS A 93 21.56 -6.32 -20.45
CA LYS A 93 20.59 -5.26 -20.75
C LYS A 93 20.04 -4.58 -19.50
N THR A 94 19.60 -5.37 -18.52
CA THR A 94 19.05 -4.82 -17.27
C THR A 94 20.11 -4.00 -16.54
N TYR A 95 21.38 -4.42 -16.53
CA TYR A 95 22.48 -3.63 -15.99
C TYR A 95 22.66 -2.29 -16.72
N VAL A 96 22.65 -2.29 -18.06
CA VAL A 96 22.79 -1.07 -18.86
C VAL A 96 21.65 -0.08 -18.56
N ASP A 97 20.42 -0.59 -18.44
CA ASP A 97 19.25 0.22 -18.11
C ASP A 97 19.36 0.81 -16.69
N VAL A 98 19.83 0.02 -15.73
CA VAL A 98 20.12 0.45 -14.35
C VAL A 98 21.17 1.56 -14.34
N MET A 99 22.27 1.43 -15.07
CA MET A 99 23.29 2.48 -15.12
C MET A 99 22.78 3.76 -15.79
N LYS A 100 22.04 3.65 -16.91
CA LYS A 100 21.40 4.81 -17.56
C LYS A 100 20.44 5.54 -16.63
N PHE A 101 19.68 4.79 -15.82
CA PHE A 101 18.81 5.37 -14.81
C PHE A 101 19.59 6.15 -13.75
N VAL A 102 20.64 5.56 -13.18
CA VAL A 102 21.51 6.23 -12.19
C VAL A 102 22.12 7.50 -12.73
N ASP A 103 22.62 7.47 -13.96
CA ASP A 103 23.24 8.64 -14.57
C ASP A 103 22.22 9.77 -14.77
N GLY A 104 20.94 9.43 -15.01
CA GLY A 104 19.85 10.40 -14.99
C GLY A 104 19.64 11.05 -13.63
N VAL A 105 19.81 10.30 -12.53
CA VAL A 105 19.66 10.80 -11.14
C VAL A 105 20.83 11.69 -10.74
N LYS A 106 22.08 11.29 -11.06
CA LYS A 106 23.29 12.06 -10.73
C LYS A 106 23.35 13.44 -11.38
N ASN A 107 22.77 13.56 -12.57
CA ASN A 107 22.85 14.78 -13.37
C ASN A 107 21.72 15.79 -13.06
N ARG A 108 20.90 15.55 -12.04
CA ARG A 108 19.87 16.50 -11.62
C ARG A 108 20.48 17.71 -10.93
N LYS A 109 20.00 18.89 -11.30
CA LYS A 109 20.43 20.16 -10.72
C LYS A 109 19.69 20.41 -9.40
N GLU A 110 20.29 21.19 -8.50
CA GLU A 110 19.65 21.62 -7.25
C GLU A 110 18.30 22.32 -7.49
N SER A 111 18.17 23.03 -8.62
CA SER A 111 16.94 23.71 -9.02
C SER A 111 15.90 22.81 -9.71
N ASP A 112 16.22 21.54 -10.00
CA ASP A 112 15.32 20.61 -10.67
C ASP A 112 14.28 20.06 -9.69
N LYS A 113 13.12 20.70 -9.66
CA LYS A 113 11.92 20.24 -8.92
C LYS A 113 11.00 19.35 -9.78
N SER A 114 11.45 18.88 -10.94
CA SER A 114 10.61 18.02 -11.79
C SER A 114 10.21 16.75 -11.05
N PRO A 115 9.03 16.17 -11.36
CA PRO A 115 8.56 14.95 -10.72
C PRO A 115 9.67 13.92 -10.67
N ARG A 116 9.83 13.28 -9.51
CA ARG A 116 10.83 12.24 -9.35
C ARG A 116 10.53 11.15 -10.36
N ARG A 117 11.56 10.62 -11.03
CA ARG A 117 11.35 9.46 -11.90
C ARG A 117 10.87 8.35 -10.98
N PRO A 118 9.63 7.87 -11.13
CA PRO A 118 9.12 6.83 -10.25
C PRO A 118 10.00 5.59 -10.40
N LEU A 119 10.00 4.70 -9.41
CA LEU A 119 10.64 3.38 -9.51
C LEU A 119 10.30 2.62 -10.81
N THR A 120 9.09 2.87 -11.34
CA THR A 120 8.62 2.34 -12.62
C THR A 120 9.31 2.94 -13.85
N ALA A 121 10.11 4.00 -13.71
CA ALA A 121 10.91 4.52 -14.82
C ALA A 121 12.04 3.57 -15.23
N LEU A 122 12.48 2.69 -14.33
CA LEU A 122 13.42 1.62 -14.65
C LEU A 122 12.70 0.40 -15.26
N THR A 123 11.40 0.24 -14.99
CA THR A 123 10.70 -0.95 -15.47
C THR A 123 10.48 -0.91 -16.98
N SER A 124 10.70 -2.07 -17.61
CA SER A 124 10.20 -2.36 -18.96
C SER A 124 8.68 -2.11 -19.03
N PRO A 125 8.06 -1.87 -20.22
CA PRO A 125 6.61 -1.65 -20.34
C PRO A 125 5.73 -2.73 -19.65
N GLY A 126 6.26 -3.93 -19.42
CA GLY A 126 5.60 -5.00 -18.68
C GLY A 126 5.77 -4.98 -17.16
N ASN A 127 6.38 -3.94 -16.57
CA ASN A 127 6.69 -3.84 -15.14
C ASN A 127 7.49 -5.03 -14.57
N VAL A 128 8.33 -5.66 -15.40
CA VAL A 128 9.17 -6.79 -15.02
C VAL A 128 10.63 -6.55 -15.43
N TYR A 129 11.53 -7.03 -14.60
CA TYR A 129 12.96 -7.09 -14.85
C TYR A 129 13.37 -8.51 -15.17
N ARG A 130 14.47 -8.66 -15.91
CA ARG A 130 14.99 -9.95 -16.37
C ARG A 130 16.28 -10.27 -15.60
N TYR A 131 16.31 -11.47 -15.01
CA TYR A 131 17.41 -11.96 -14.20
C TYR A 131 17.95 -13.27 -14.74
N VAL A 132 19.26 -13.38 -14.83
CA VAL A 132 19.95 -14.63 -15.13
C VAL A 132 19.89 -15.54 -13.90
N PHE A 133 19.41 -16.77 -14.10
CA PHE A 133 19.38 -17.81 -13.08
C PHE A 133 20.69 -18.62 -13.11
N ILE A 134 21.54 -18.43 -12.10
CA ILE A 134 22.83 -19.10 -11.98
C ILE A 134 22.73 -20.21 -10.93
N PRO A 135 22.61 -21.49 -11.34
CA PRO A 135 22.56 -22.61 -10.42
C PRO A 135 23.93 -22.78 -9.73
N CYS A 136 23.90 -22.92 -8.41
CA CYS A 136 25.09 -23.04 -7.60
C CYS A 136 25.32 -24.45 -7.05
N ASN A 137 24.28 -25.30 -7.05
CA ASN A 137 24.35 -26.69 -6.61
C ASN A 137 23.50 -27.62 -7.50
N LYS A 138 23.54 -28.94 -7.22
CA LYS A 138 22.78 -29.96 -7.96
C LYS A 138 21.26 -29.74 -7.88
N ALA A 139 20.76 -29.31 -6.72
CA ALA A 139 19.33 -29.06 -6.52
C ALA A 139 18.81 -27.92 -7.41
N ALA A 140 19.55 -26.81 -7.51
CA ALA A 140 19.24 -25.71 -8.40
C ALA A 140 19.36 -26.08 -9.89
N HIS A 141 20.30 -26.97 -10.26
CA HIS A 141 20.34 -27.51 -11.62
C HIS A 141 19.09 -28.34 -11.94
N ALA A 142 18.60 -29.16 -11.00
CA ALA A 142 17.36 -29.89 -11.17
C ALA A 142 16.15 -28.93 -11.25
N LEU A 143 16.15 -27.87 -10.44
CA LEU A 143 15.14 -26.80 -10.46
C LEU A 143 15.06 -26.16 -11.85
N ARG A 144 16.22 -25.79 -12.41
CA ARG A 144 16.35 -25.23 -13.76
C ARG A 144 15.72 -26.13 -14.82
N LYS A 145 15.99 -27.45 -14.75
CA LYS A 145 15.46 -28.43 -15.70
C LYS A 145 13.95 -28.59 -15.56
N ARG A 146 13.44 -28.60 -14.32
CA ARG A 146 12.02 -28.80 -14.00
C ARG A 146 11.14 -27.66 -14.52
N PHE A 147 11.59 -26.40 -14.39
CA PHE A 147 10.77 -25.24 -14.76
C PHE A 147 10.87 -24.83 -16.22
N GLY A 148 11.76 -25.44 -17.02
CA GLY A 148 11.89 -25.08 -18.43
C GLY A 148 12.15 -23.58 -18.63
N LEU A 149 12.99 -22.98 -17.78
CA LEU A 149 13.25 -21.54 -17.81
C LEU A 149 13.75 -21.11 -19.20
N ARG A 150 13.29 -19.93 -19.65
CA ARG A 150 13.60 -19.40 -20.99
C ARG A 150 15.11 -19.16 -21.15
N PRO A 151 15.70 -19.43 -22.32
CA PRO A 151 17.08 -19.02 -22.59
C PRO A 151 17.22 -17.49 -22.60
N GLN A 152 18.44 -16.97 -22.47
CA GLN A 152 18.69 -15.54 -22.67
C GLN A 152 18.43 -15.16 -24.12
N THR A 153 17.85 -13.98 -24.35
CA THR A 153 17.77 -13.40 -25.68
C THR A 153 19.10 -12.73 -26.07
N TYR A 154 19.26 -12.40 -27.34
CA TYR A 154 20.42 -11.62 -27.80
C TYR A 154 20.48 -10.25 -27.10
N ASP A 155 19.32 -9.63 -26.88
CA ASP A 155 19.20 -8.38 -26.13
C ASP A 155 19.63 -8.55 -24.67
N ASP A 156 19.23 -9.63 -23.99
CA ASP A 156 19.64 -9.90 -22.59
C ASP A 156 21.16 -9.93 -22.42
N LEU A 157 21.86 -10.43 -23.44
CA LEU A 157 23.31 -10.49 -23.54
C LEU A 157 23.95 -9.20 -24.05
N ASN A 158 23.18 -8.12 -24.20
CA ASN A 158 23.63 -6.84 -24.72
C ASN A 158 24.40 -7.03 -26.04
N GLU A 159 23.78 -7.74 -26.98
CA GLU A 159 24.34 -8.05 -28.30
C GLU A 159 25.64 -8.90 -28.25
N GLY A 160 25.87 -9.59 -27.12
CA GLY A 160 27.08 -10.36 -26.85
C GLY A 160 28.25 -9.52 -26.35
N ILE A 161 28.01 -8.25 -25.98
CA ILE A 161 29.02 -7.30 -25.51
C ILE A 161 28.91 -7.11 -24.00
N PHE A 162 30.01 -7.29 -23.28
CA PHE A 162 30.10 -7.08 -21.84
C PHE A 162 30.01 -5.58 -21.50
N PRO A 163 29.04 -5.16 -20.67
CA PRO A 163 28.77 -3.72 -20.48
C PRO A 163 29.87 -2.88 -19.83
N LEU A 164 30.84 -3.48 -19.13
CA LEU A 164 31.86 -2.71 -18.40
C LEU A 164 33.05 -2.28 -19.25
N ASP A 165 33.49 -3.14 -20.18
CA ASP A 165 34.71 -2.91 -20.97
C ASP A 165 34.49 -3.01 -22.48
N GLY A 166 33.25 -3.29 -22.92
CA GLY A 166 32.91 -3.40 -24.34
C GLY A 166 33.47 -4.64 -25.02
N LYS A 167 34.07 -5.59 -24.28
CA LYS A 167 34.59 -6.83 -24.87
C LYS A 167 33.49 -7.86 -25.11
N PRO A 168 33.72 -8.86 -25.97
CA PRO A 168 32.80 -9.98 -26.10
C PRO A 168 32.53 -10.68 -24.76
N CYS A 169 31.29 -11.11 -24.53
CA CYS A 169 30.91 -11.91 -23.37
C CYS A 169 31.66 -13.25 -23.36
N VAL A 170 31.87 -13.83 -22.16
CA VAL A 170 32.62 -15.10 -22.05
C VAL A 170 31.79 -16.22 -22.67
N ALA A 171 32.44 -17.09 -23.44
CA ALA A 171 31.79 -18.22 -24.09
C ALA A 171 31.00 -19.09 -23.08
N GLY A 172 29.74 -19.38 -23.42
CA GLY A 172 28.82 -20.11 -22.55
C GLY A 172 27.96 -19.22 -21.65
N SER A 173 28.05 -17.89 -21.75
CA SER A 173 27.19 -16.96 -21.03
C SER A 173 25.70 -17.17 -21.37
N ASP A 174 25.42 -17.45 -22.63
CA ASP A 174 24.11 -17.78 -23.20
C ASP A 174 23.44 -19.04 -22.59
N ARG A 175 24.21 -19.89 -21.89
CA ARG A 175 23.71 -21.15 -21.30
C ARG A 175 22.90 -20.98 -20.02
N PHE A 176 22.94 -19.82 -19.39
CA PHE A 176 22.13 -19.54 -18.22
C PHE A 176 20.74 -19.07 -18.65
N PRO A 177 19.65 -19.62 -18.09
CA PRO A 177 18.32 -19.15 -18.44
C PRO A 177 17.96 -17.87 -17.69
N VAL A 178 16.88 -17.24 -18.13
CA VAL A 178 16.34 -16.00 -17.58
C VAL A 178 15.03 -16.25 -16.83
N LEU A 179 14.86 -15.51 -15.75
CA LEU A 179 13.66 -15.39 -14.96
C LEU A 179 13.18 -13.94 -14.99
N GLU A 180 11.88 -13.74 -15.19
CA GLU A 180 11.23 -12.43 -15.05
C GLU A 180 10.73 -12.24 -13.62
N SER A 181 11.00 -11.08 -13.03
CA SER A 181 10.58 -10.73 -11.66
C SER A 181 10.33 -9.23 -11.55
N ARG A 182 9.43 -8.83 -10.65
CA ARG A 182 9.13 -7.42 -10.35
C ARG A 182 10.09 -6.82 -9.32
N ALA A 183 10.78 -7.66 -8.55
CA ALA A 183 11.71 -7.20 -7.53
C ALA A 183 12.77 -6.30 -8.16
N HIS A 184 13.12 -5.22 -7.49
CA HIS A 184 14.02 -4.22 -8.05
C HIS A 184 15.46 -4.77 -8.25
N PRO A 185 16.16 -4.40 -9.34
CA PRO A 185 17.51 -4.90 -9.63
C PRO A 185 18.54 -4.63 -8.54
N PHE A 186 18.43 -3.50 -7.83
CA PHE A 186 19.32 -3.23 -6.70
C PHE A 186 19.15 -4.25 -5.56
N SER A 187 17.92 -4.55 -5.14
CA SER A 187 17.62 -5.49 -4.07
C SER A 187 18.18 -6.89 -4.38
N VAL A 188 17.98 -7.35 -5.61
CA VAL A 188 18.53 -8.62 -6.11
C VAL A 188 20.06 -8.58 -6.16
N SER A 189 20.64 -7.47 -6.60
CA SER A 189 22.10 -7.30 -6.70
C SER A 189 22.78 -7.29 -5.32
N VAL A 190 22.19 -6.66 -4.31
CA VAL A 190 22.73 -6.68 -2.94
C VAL A 190 22.85 -8.11 -2.42
N PHE A 191 21.81 -8.93 -2.58
CA PHE A 191 21.85 -10.33 -2.17
C PHE A 191 22.90 -11.12 -2.98
N ALA A 192 22.92 -10.94 -4.30
CA ALA A 192 23.90 -11.60 -5.16
C ALA A 192 25.35 -11.23 -4.81
N ASP A 193 25.63 -9.97 -4.48
CA ASP A 193 26.97 -9.52 -4.09
C ASP A 193 27.44 -10.21 -2.81
N LYS A 194 26.57 -10.30 -1.79
CA LYS A 194 26.84 -11.05 -0.55
C LYS A 194 27.15 -12.52 -0.83
N VAL A 195 26.39 -13.15 -1.72
CA VAL A 195 26.62 -14.54 -2.12
C VAL A 195 27.94 -14.69 -2.88
N TYR A 196 28.29 -13.76 -3.78
CA TYR A 196 29.57 -13.80 -4.49
C TYR A 196 30.77 -13.47 -3.61
N ALA A 197 30.58 -12.73 -2.51
CA ALA A 197 31.63 -12.45 -1.54
C ALA A 197 32.11 -13.72 -0.83
N THR A 198 31.20 -14.67 -0.54
CA THR A 198 31.53 -15.92 0.16
C THR A 198 31.93 -17.08 -0.76
N ARG A 199 31.64 -16.98 -2.07
CA ARG A 199 31.87 -18.06 -3.04
C ARG A 199 33.20 -17.95 -3.79
N ARG A 200 33.73 -19.11 -4.18
CA ARG A 200 34.89 -19.22 -5.08
C ARG A 200 34.54 -18.65 -6.46
N ARG A 201 35.45 -17.83 -6.99
CA ARG A 201 35.36 -17.23 -8.32
C ARG A 201 35.37 -18.29 -9.42
N LYS A 202 34.57 -18.07 -10.46
CA LYS A 202 34.58 -18.85 -11.70
C LYS A 202 34.60 -17.85 -12.85
N PRO A 203 35.49 -17.99 -13.85
CA PRO A 203 35.62 -17.01 -14.94
C PRO A 203 34.30 -16.68 -15.62
N LEU A 204 33.45 -17.68 -15.83
CA LEU A 204 32.13 -17.49 -16.44
C LEU A 204 31.21 -16.60 -15.59
N THR A 205 31.12 -16.82 -14.28
CA THR A 205 30.20 -16.05 -13.41
C THR A 205 30.79 -14.73 -12.92
N ASP A 206 32.10 -14.53 -13.05
CA ASP A 206 32.79 -13.32 -12.59
C ASP A 206 32.32 -12.07 -13.35
N GLN A 207 31.85 -12.22 -14.59
CA GLN A 207 31.25 -11.13 -15.36
C GLN A 207 30.04 -10.53 -14.63
N TRP A 208 29.09 -11.36 -14.20
CA TRP A 208 27.93 -10.91 -13.44
C TRP A 208 28.29 -10.40 -12.05
N ARG A 209 29.27 -11.01 -11.39
CA ARG A 209 29.77 -10.50 -10.10
C ARG A 209 30.24 -9.04 -10.24
N ALA A 210 30.99 -8.72 -11.30
CA ALA A 210 31.47 -7.37 -11.53
C ALA A 210 30.31 -6.38 -11.76
N LEU A 211 29.29 -6.77 -12.53
CA LEU A 211 28.09 -5.95 -12.77
C LEU A 211 27.29 -5.71 -11.49
N VAL A 212 27.02 -6.77 -10.75
CA VAL A 212 26.29 -6.72 -9.47
C VAL A 212 27.01 -5.81 -8.48
N ARG A 213 28.33 -6.00 -8.32
CA ARG A 213 29.14 -5.15 -7.45
C ARG A 213 29.10 -3.70 -7.91
N ARG A 214 29.18 -3.43 -9.21
CA ARG A 214 29.10 -2.07 -9.75
C ARG A 214 27.75 -1.43 -9.46
N ILE A 215 26.63 -2.16 -9.59
CA ILE A 215 25.30 -1.67 -9.19
C ILE A 215 25.28 -1.31 -7.70
N VAL A 216 25.75 -2.21 -6.85
CA VAL A 216 25.79 -2.00 -5.40
C VAL A 216 26.63 -0.79 -5.05
N ASP A 217 27.85 -0.70 -5.59
CA ASP A 217 28.77 0.40 -5.40
C ASP A 217 28.14 1.73 -5.85
N GLN A 218 27.48 1.80 -7.01
CA GLN A 218 26.86 3.05 -7.48
C GLN A 218 25.75 3.57 -6.55
N TRP A 219 25.00 2.67 -5.92
CA TRP A 219 23.93 3.04 -4.97
C TRP A 219 24.44 3.32 -3.57
N GLN A 220 25.54 2.69 -3.16
CA GLN A 220 26.18 2.94 -1.86
C GLN A 220 27.13 4.13 -1.89
N GLN A 221 27.65 4.48 -3.06
CA GLN A 221 28.51 5.64 -3.25
C GLN A 221 27.72 6.90 -2.86
N GLN A 222 28.21 7.61 -1.84
CA GLN A 222 27.77 8.96 -1.43
C GLN A 222 28.03 10.04 -2.51
N LEU A 223 28.30 9.61 -3.76
CA LEU A 223 28.45 10.50 -4.91
C LEU A 223 27.10 11.12 -5.29
N VAL A 224 26.00 10.41 -5.07
CA VAL A 224 24.67 11.02 -5.17
C VAL A 224 24.41 11.73 -3.86
N ARG A 225 24.25 13.06 -3.90
CA ARG A 225 23.72 13.83 -2.78
C ARG A 225 22.32 14.28 -3.16
N PRO A 226 21.30 13.94 -2.36
CA PRO A 226 19.98 14.50 -2.56
C PRO A 226 20.07 16.03 -2.45
N PRO A 227 19.29 16.77 -3.25
CA PRO A 227 19.26 18.22 -3.14
C PRO A 227 18.69 18.63 -1.79
N GLN A 228 19.11 19.78 -1.27
CA GLN A 228 18.77 20.24 0.08
C GLN A 228 17.26 20.41 0.24
N TRP A 229 16.57 20.90 -0.80
CA TRP A 229 15.12 21.04 -0.77
C TRP A 229 14.39 19.71 -0.56
N PHE A 230 14.98 18.59 -1.00
CA PHE A 230 14.40 17.26 -0.78
C PHE A 230 14.70 16.76 0.63
N VAL A 231 15.90 17.04 1.15
CA VAL A 231 16.25 16.73 2.54
C VAL A 231 15.30 17.43 3.51
N ASP A 232 14.98 18.69 3.22
CA ASP A 232 14.11 19.57 4.01
C ASP A 232 12.60 19.32 3.80
N GLU A 233 12.23 18.49 2.81
CA GLU A 233 10.83 18.16 2.55
C GLU A 233 10.28 17.27 3.69
N PRO A 234 9.05 17.54 4.16
CA PRO A 234 8.45 16.79 5.27
C PRO A 234 8.31 15.31 4.90
N LYS A 235 8.56 14.42 5.87
CA LYS A 235 8.40 12.98 5.64
C LYS A 235 6.91 12.63 5.60
N LEU A 236 6.60 11.58 4.84
CA LEU A 236 5.28 10.96 4.83
C LEU A 236 4.90 10.56 6.25
N GLY A 237 3.79 11.09 6.76
CA GLY A 237 3.33 10.88 8.13
C GLY A 237 3.78 11.92 9.16
N ASP A 238 4.80 12.76 8.87
CA ASP A 238 5.20 13.83 9.79
C ASP A 238 4.22 15.02 9.75
N ASP A 239 3.62 15.29 8.59
CA ASP A 239 2.58 16.31 8.39
C ASP A 239 1.16 15.76 8.48
N ASP A 240 1.00 14.44 8.64
CA ASP A 240 -0.28 13.84 9.02
C ASP A 240 -0.50 14.16 10.49
N SER A 241 -0.80 15.44 10.77
CA SER A 241 -1.40 15.85 12.03
C SER A 241 -2.52 14.86 12.27
N GLU A 242 -2.42 14.04 13.33
CA GLU A 242 -3.53 13.22 13.77
C GLU A 242 -4.70 14.19 13.91
N LEU A 243 -5.60 14.19 12.91
CA LEU A 243 -6.77 15.03 12.94
C LEU A 243 -7.41 14.69 14.28
N SER A 244 -7.58 15.69 15.14
CA SER A 244 -8.23 15.47 16.42
C SER A 244 -9.53 14.71 16.16
N ALA A 245 -9.98 13.85 17.08
CA ALA A 245 -11.19 13.04 16.85
C ALA A 245 -12.40 13.91 16.35
N THR A 246 -12.40 15.19 16.70
CA THR A 246 -13.30 16.25 16.21
C THR A 246 -13.03 16.72 14.77
N GLU A 247 -11.79 16.92 14.35
CA GLU A 247 -11.45 17.27 12.96
C GLU A 247 -11.60 16.08 12.01
N ALA A 248 -11.25 14.87 12.45
CA ALA A 248 -11.41 13.63 11.68
C ALA A 248 -12.88 13.33 11.37
N THR A 249 -13.80 13.79 12.23
CA THR A 249 -15.25 13.64 12.02
C THR A 249 -15.87 14.78 11.20
N GLY A 250 -15.09 15.80 10.80
CA GLY A 250 -15.55 16.91 9.97
C GLY A 250 -16.50 17.88 10.66
N TYR A 251 -16.60 17.83 12.00
CA TYR A 251 -17.44 18.74 12.78
C TYR A 251 -16.54 19.51 13.74
N CYS A 252 -16.31 20.79 13.46
CA CYS A 252 -15.93 21.74 14.52
C CYS A 252 -17.15 21.90 15.44
N PRO A 253 -17.17 21.40 16.68
CA PRO A 253 -18.08 21.95 17.66
C PRO A 253 -17.66 23.40 17.86
N LEU A 254 -18.42 24.33 17.27
CA LEU A 254 -18.31 25.76 17.58
C LEU A 254 -18.16 25.90 19.10
N PRO A 255 -17.10 26.56 19.60
CA PRO A 255 -16.96 26.77 21.03
C PRO A 255 -18.21 27.48 21.51
N GLN A 256 -18.88 26.86 22.49
CA GLN A 256 -20.01 27.46 23.15
C GLN A 256 -19.48 28.71 23.86
N ASN A 257 -19.77 29.88 23.30
CA ASN A 257 -19.58 31.18 23.95
C ASN A 257 -20.33 31.17 25.28
N ASN A 258 -19.64 30.74 26.33
CA ASN A 258 -20.05 30.93 27.71
C ASN A 258 -18.87 31.56 28.44
N THR A 259 -19.02 32.85 28.64
CA THR A 259 -18.34 33.68 29.63
C THR A 259 -18.44 33.04 31.01
N VAL A 260 -17.44 32.25 31.41
CA VAL A 260 -17.05 32.09 32.81
C VAL A 260 -15.53 31.84 32.84
N ASP A 261 -14.85 32.66 33.63
CA ASP A 261 -13.39 32.79 33.74
C ASP A 261 -12.62 31.50 34.11
N PRO A 262 -11.33 31.42 33.76
CA PRO A 262 -10.55 30.19 33.79
C PRO A 262 -9.90 29.94 35.15
N LYS A 263 -9.81 28.67 35.54
CA LYS A 263 -8.82 28.23 36.53
C LYS A 263 -7.89 27.20 35.87
N PRO A 264 -6.56 27.44 35.86
CA PRO A 264 -5.63 26.61 35.11
C PRO A 264 -5.42 25.28 35.85
N PHE A 265 -5.65 24.18 35.16
CA PHE A 265 -5.12 22.89 35.62
C PHE A 265 -3.69 22.75 35.09
N MET A 266 -2.73 22.99 35.99
CA MET A 266 -1.38 22.50 35.86
C MET A 266 -1.42 20.97 35.79
N PHE A 267 -0.90 20.39 34.71
CA PHE A 267 -0.26 19.08 34.80
C PHE A 267 1.22 19.28 34.50
N VAL A 268 1.99 19.14 35.57
CA VAL A 268 3.44 19.05 35.56
C VAL A 268 3.77 17.56 35.53
N ASN A 269 4.55 17.21 34.51
CA ASN A 269 5.64 16.24 34.48
C ASN A 269 5.43 14.74 34.17
N VAL A 270 6.24 14.35 33.17
CA VAL A 270 7.33 13.36 33.23
C VAL A 270 7.03 11.96 32.67
N GLU A 271 7.61 11.76 31.48
CA GLU A 271 8.59 10.69 31.17
C GLU A 271 8.10 9.25 31.31
N GLY A 272 8.02 8.55 30.18
CA GLY A 272 7.64 7.16 30.14
C GLY A 272 7.62 6.60 28.72
N ASP A 273 8.78 6.07 28.33
CA ASP A 273 8.96 5.02 27.33
C ASP A 273 7.83 3.96 27.39
N ASN A 274 7.53 3.32 26.24
CA ASN A 274 6.44 2.34 25.98
C ASN A 274 5.04 2.90 25.65
N CYS A 275 4.75 3.09 24.36
CA CYS A 275 3.37 3.17 23.86
C CYS A 275 3.19 2.34 22.57
N SER A 276 3.19 1.01 22.69
CA SER A 276 2.49 0.13 21.72
C SER A 276 1.49 -0.84 22.38
N GLU A 277 1.43 -0.91 23.71
CA GLU A 277 0.55 -1.85 24.42
C GLU A 277 -0.90 -1.37 24.62
N HIS A 278 -1.23 -0.11 24.31
CA HIS A 278 -2.56 0.42 24.63
C HIS A 278 -3.68 0.01 23.67
N HIS A 279 -3.37 -0.29 22.41
CA HIS A 279 -4.41 -0.68 21.44
C HIS A 279 -4.91 -2.11 21.67
N SER A 280 -4.00 -3.06 21.98
CA SER A 280 -4.38 -4.45 22.27
C SER A 280 -5.20 -4.57 23.56
N LYS A 281 -4.86 -3.82 24.62
CA LYS A 281 -5.66 -3.75 25.86
C LYS A 281 -7.05 -3.13 25.63
N LYS A 282 -7.16 -2.12 24.76
CA LYS A 282 -8.46 -1.53 24.42
C LYS A 282 -9.36 -2.50 23.66
N VAL A 283 -8.80 -3.23 22.69
CA VAL A 283 -9.53 -4.26 21.93
C VAL A 283 -9.93 -5.43 22.83
N GLY A 284 -9.05 -5.87 23.74
CA GLY A 284 -9.39 -6.87 24.76
C GLY A 284 -10.54 -6.44 25.66
N SER A 285 -10.47 -5.21 26.20
CA SER A 285 -11.56 -4.67 27.03
C SER A 285 -12.88 -4.52 26.28
N TRP A 286 -12.84 -4.33 24.95
CA TRP A 286 -14.04 -4.22 24.13
C TRP A 286 -14.68 -5.60 23.88
N ILE A 287 -13.85 -6.63 23.64
CA ILE A 287 -14.29 -8.03 23.52
C ILE A 287 -14.96 -8.52 24.81
N ASP A 288 -14.44 -8.14 25.97
CA ASP A 288 -15.00 -8.55 27.26
C ASP A 288 -16.34 -7.84 27.61
N ILE A 289 -16.66 -6.72 26.94
CA ILE A 289 -17.92 -5.98 27.11
C ILE A 289 -19.02 -6.50 26.19
N VAL A 290 -18.66 -7.14 25.07
CA VAL A 290 -19.63 -7.76 24.16
C VAL A 290 -20.12 -9.05 24.81
N ASP A 291 -21.42 -9.09 25.14
CA ASP A 291 -22.06 -10.31 25.64
C ASP A 291 -21.77 -11.46 24.66
N PRO A 292 -21.10 -12.56 25.07
CA PRO A 292 -20.79 -13.67 24.18
C PRO A 292 -22.06 -14.38 23.65
N ASN A 293 -23.23 -14.08 24.21
CA ASN A 293 -24.53 -14.54 23.74
C ASN A 293 -25.28 -13.48 22.92
N ALA A 294 -24.63 -12.36 22.58
CA ALA A 294 -25.22 -11.36 21.70
C ALA A 294 -25.54 -12.04 20.35
N PRO A 295 -26.77 -11.87 19.83
CA PRO A 295 -27.14 -12.46 18.55
C PRO A 295 -26.21 -11.92 17.45
N ASP A 296 -25.68 -12.82 16.61
CA ASP A 296 -24.83 -12.45 15.49
C ASP A 296 -25.58 -11.41 14.63
N PRO A 297 -25.03 -10.19 14.45
CA PRO A 297 -25.70 -9.14 13.68
C PRO A 297 -25.89 -9.51 12.20
N ASN A 298 -25.22 -10.56 11.72
CA ASN A 298 -25.38 -11.10 10.37
C ASN A 298 -26.18 -12.40 10.32
N ALA A 299 -26.72 -12.88 11.45
CA ALA A 299 -27.62 -14.03 11.44
C ALA A 299 -28.87 -13.69 10.60
N PRO A 300 -29.36 -14.61 9.76
CA PRO A 300 -30.62 -14.43 9.05
C PRO A 300 -31.73 -14.10 10.05
N LEU A 301 -32.54 -13.08 9.75
CA LEU A 301 -33.72 -12.77 10.55
C LEU A 301 -34.59 -14.04 10.64
N PRO A 302 -34.99 -14.48 11.85
CA PRO A 302 -35.82 -15.66 11.98
C PRO A 302 -37.12 -15.46 11.21
N SER A 303 -37.55 -16.50 10.49
CA SER A 303 -38.78 -16.48 9.70
C SER A 303 -39.99 -16.18 10.59
N GLU A 304 -41.01 -15.48 10.07
CA GLU A 304 -42.22 -15.12 10.83
C GLU A 304 -42.94 -16.34 11.45
N GLU A 305 -42.72 -17.54 10.90
CA GLU A 305 -43.29 -18.79 11.38
C GLU A 305 -42.65 -19.30 12.70
N GLU A 306 -41.39 -18.95 12.98
CA GLU A 306 -40.69 -19.34 14.22
C GLU A 306 -41.03 -18.44 15.40
N TYR A 307 -41.38 -17.18 15.15
CA TYR A 307 -41.80 -16.22 16.18
C TYR A 307 -43.13 -16.62 16.87
N SER A 308 -43.97 -17.37 16.16
CA SER A 308 -45.29 -17.77 16.65
C SER A 308 -45.26 -18.99 17.59
N LYS A 309 -44.17 -19.77 17.61
CA LYS A 309 -44.10 -21.03 18.39
C LYS A 309 -43.35 -20.92 19.72
N THR A 310 -42.56 -19.88 19.94
CA THR A 310 -41.74 -19.72 21.16
C THR A 310 -42.30 -18.75 22.19
N THR A 311 -43.47 -18.15 21.96
CA THR A 311 -44.03 -17.11 22.85
C THR A 311 -45.25 -17.60 23.63
N THR A 312 -45.09 -18.56 24.55
CA THR A 312 -46.15 -18.94 25.51
C THR A 312 -45.78 -18.80 26.98
N VAL A 313 -44.53 -18.46 27.33
CA VAL A 313 -44.16 -18.22 28.75
C VAL A 313 -43.17 -17.05 28.86
N ARG A 314 -43.62 -15.82 28.61
CA ARG A 314 -43.01 -14.65 29.26
C ARG A 314 -44.02 -13.51 29.39
N THR A 315 -44.51 -13.41 30.61
CA THR A 315 -45.10 -12.27 31.32
C THR A 315 -45.41 -11.02 30.49
N LYS A 316 -46.71 -10.79 30.31
CA LYS A 316 -47.32 -9.49 29.97
C LYS A 316 -46.91 -8.45 31.02
N GLN A 317 -45.84 -7.68 30.78
CA GLN A 317 -45.61 -6.41 31.47
C GLN A 317 -44.74 -5.46 30.62
N SER A 318 -45.36 -4.34 30.25
CA SER A 318 -44.77 -3.08 29.77
C SER A 318 -44.04 -3.05 28.42
N LEU A 319 -44.76 -3.37 27.33
CA LEU A 319 -44.60 -2.68 26.05
C LEU A 319 -45.54 -1.47 26.00
N GLN A 320 -45.13 -0.34 26.59
CA GLN A 320 -45.56 1.00 26.18
C GLN A 320 -44.49 2.00 26.64
N ARG A 321 -43.39 2.10 25.88
CA ARG A 321 -42.56 3.30 25.95
C ARG A 321 -43.31 4.38 25.16
N SER A 322 -44.02 5.24 25.89
CA SER A 322 -44.48 6.52 25.33
C SER A 322 -43.29 7.24 24.69
N PRO A 323 -43.40 7.78 23.47
CA PRO A 323 -42.30 8.50 22.84
C PRO A 323 -41.85 9.63 23.76
N LEU A 324 -40.60 9.57 24.20
CA LEU A 324 -39.97 10.60 25.01
C LEU A 324 -40.06 11.92 24.25
N LYS A 325 -40.94 12.83 24.70
CA LYS A 325 -41.02 14.20 24.20
C LYS A 325 -39.65 14.86 24.41
N LEU A 326 -38.84 14.90 23.36
CA LEU A 326 -37.60 15.65 23.32
C LEU A 326 -37.93 17.13 23.51
N ARG A 327 -37.74 17.62 24.75
CA ARG A 327 -38.00 18.99 25.22
C ARG A 327 -37.18 20.08 24.49
N ARG A 328 -36.38 19.71 23.48
CA ARG A 328 -35.41 20.58 22.78
C ARG A 328 -35.94 21.24 21.49
N SER A 329 -37.10 20.82 20.95
CA SER A 329 -37.58 21.35 19.65
C SER A 329 -38.24 22.73 19.74
N HIS A 330 -38.79 23.12 20.90
CA HIS A 330 -39.51 24.40 21.03
C HIS A 330 -38.58 25.62 21.01
N ARG A 331 -37.42 25.53 21.67
CA ARG A 331 -36.46 26.64 21.78
C ARG A 331 -35.77 26.94 20.45
N LEU A 332 -35.51 25.90 19.64
CA LEU A 332 -34.95 26.05 18.30
C LEU A 332 -35.97 26.62 17.32
N ARG A 333 -37.25 26.21 17.42
CA ARG A 333 -38.33 26.76 16.60
C ARG A 333 -38.59 28.25 16.89
N ALA A 334 -38.58 28.63 18.18
CA ALA A 334 -38.74 30.03 18.59
C ALA A 334 -37.58 30.93 18.11
N LYS A 335 -36.35 30.41 18.03
CA LYS A 335 -35.21 31.15 17.48
C LYS A 335 -35.21 31.22 15.95
N ALA A 336 -35.69 30.18 15.27
CA ALA A 336 -35.64 30.11 13.81
C ALA A 336 -36.77 30.89 13.11
N CYS A 337 -37.94 31.04 13.75
CA CYS A 337 -39.09 31.73 13.15
C CYS A 337 -39.89 32.53 14.19
N PRO A 338 -39.41 33.72 14.62
CA PRO A 338 -40.07 34.51 15.67
C PRO A 338 -41.46 35.06 15.30
N TYR A 339 -41.83 35.05 14.02
CA TYR A 339 -43.12 35.56 13.52
C TYR A 339 -44.06 34.48 12.98
N ALA A 340 -43.74 33.19 13.14
CA ALA A 340 -44.61 32.12 12.68
C ALA A 340 -45.79 31.94 13.65
N SER A 341 -47.02 32.06 13.16
CA SER A 341 -48.25 31.81 13.92
C SER A 341 -48.25 30.41 14.53
N ALA A 342 -48.72 30.28 15.78
CA ALA A 342 -48.87 29.00 16.46
C ALA A 342 -49.74 28.05 15.59
N SER A 343 -49.14 26.97 15.10
CA SER A 343 -49.85 25.98 14.30
C SER A 343 -50.81 25.19 15.21
N PRO A 344 -52.03 24.87 14.76
CA PRO A 344 -53.03 24.19 15.59
C PRO A 344 -52.57 22.79 16.03
N ASP A 345 -52.93 22.43 17.26
CA ASP A 345 -52.43 21.29 18.05
C ASP A 345 -52.81 19.88 17.55
N ARG A 346 -53.28 19.74 16.30
CA ARG A 346 -53.72 18.45 15.75
C ARG A 346 -53.24 18.24 14.32
N CYS A 347 -51.95 17.91 14.17
CA CYS A 347 -51.47 17.14 13.03
C CYS A 347 -50.43 16.11 13.51
N PRO A 348 -50.59 14.81 13.20
CA PRO A 348 -49.51 13.85 13.37
C PRO A 348 -48.38 14.22 12.41
N TYR A 349 -47.18 14.33 12.96
CA TYR A 349 -45.96 14.84 12.31
C TYR A 349 -45.80 14.45 10.83
N PRO A 350 -45.45 15.38 9.93
CA PRO A 350 -44.82 14.98 8.69
C PRO A 350 -43.40 14.48 9.01
N PRO A 351 -42.89 13.44 8.32
CA PRO A 351 -41.49 13.06 8.43
C PRO A 351 -40.63 14.28 8.06
N SER A 352 -39.52 14.44 8.79
CA SER A 352 -38.51 15.47 8.55
C SER A 352 -38.29 15.66 7.05
N PRO A 353 -38.37 16.88 6.49
CA PRO A 353 -38.21 17.06 5.07
C PRO A 353 -36.83 16.49 4.69
N PRO A 354 -36.75 15.54 3.75
CA PRO A 354 -35.47 15.01 3.31
C PRO A 354 -34.62 16.20 2.89
N ARG A 355 -33.41 16.29 3.47
CA ARG A 355 -32.41 17.31 3.18
C ARG A 355 -32.41 17.50 1.67
N ARG A 356 -32.89 18.65 1.17
CA ARG A 356 -33.07 18.89 -0.27
C ARG A 356 -31.68 18.93 -0.92
N VAL A 357 -31.14 17.78 -1.26
CA VAL A 357 -30.06 17.68 -2.24
C VAL A 357 -30.66 18.21 -3.55
N ALA A 358 -29.97 19.15 -4.20
CA ALA A 358 -30.37 19.70 -5.48
C ALA A 358 -30.79 18.57 -6.43
N SER A 359 -31.92 18.72 -7.12
CA SER A 359 -32.53 17.67 -7.96
C SER A 359 -31.55 17.06 -8.97
N ALA A 360 -30.54 17.83 -9.40
CA ALA A 360 -29.46 17.41 -10.31
C ALA A 360 -28.51 16.31 -9.75
N LEU A 361 -28.57 16.01 -8.45
CA LEU A 361 -27.77 14.98 -7.77
C LEU A 361 -28.62 13.80 -7.27
N ARG A 362 -29.93 13.81 -7.52
CA ARG A 362 -30.78 12.64 -7.24
C ARG A 362 -30.64 11.66 -8.40
N TYR A 363 -30.27 10.42 -8.07
CA TYR A 363 -30.23 9.28 -9.01
C TYR A 363 -29.40 9.53 -10.27
N ARG A 364 -28.07 9.61 -10.11
CA ARG A 364 -27.17 9.42 -11.25
C ARG A 364 -26.80 7.95 -11.33
N ASP A 365 -27.24 7.28 -12.39
CA ASP A 365 -26.58 6.06 -12.85
C ASP A 365 -25.17 6.44 -13.27
N ILE A 366 -24.21 6.07 -12.42
CA ILE A 366 -22.83 6.53 -12.50
C ILE A 366 -22.08 5.82 -13.62
N LEU A 367 -22.55 4.63 -14.03
CA LEU A 367 -22.00 3.91 -15.16
C LEU A 367 -22.38 4.60 -16.48
N ARG A 368 -23.62 5.10 -16.58
CA ARG A 368 -24.08 5.84 -17.76
C ARG A 368 -23.64 7.31 -17.75
N ASN A 369 -23.59 7.95 -16.59
CA ASN A 369 -23.33 9.37 -16.43
C ASN A 369 -22.27 9.63 -15.34
N PRO A 370 -20.99 9.32 -15.62
CA PRO A 370 -19.92 9.58 -14.68
C PRO A 370 -19.77 11.09 -14.39
N PRO A 371 -19.20 11.47 -13.23
CA PRO A 371 -18.91 12.85 -12.90
C PRO A 371 -18.20 13.59 -14.03
N ALA A 372 -18.52 14.88 -14.23
CA ALA A 372 -18.05 15.65 -15.37
C ALA A 372 -16.51 15.72 -15.47
N TRP A 373 -15.80 15.62 -14.34
CA TRP A 373 -14.35 15.58 -14.28
C TRP A 373 -13.75 14.33 -14.95
N VAL A 374 -14.48 13.22 -15.00
CA VAL A 374 -14.04 11.96 -15.64
C VAL A 374 -13.89 12.13 -17.15
N LYS A 375 -14.70 12.99 -17.79
CA LYS A 375 -14.67 13.22 -19.24
C LYS A 375 -13.65 14.29 -19.67
N ARG A 376 -13.01 14.99 -18.73
CA ARG A 376 -12.13 16.14 -19.00
C ARG A 376 -10.64 15.78 -19.16
N ASN A 377 -10.31 14.52 -19.45
CA ASN A 377 -8.95 14.01 -19.73
C ASN A 377 -7.90 14.31 -18.63
N GLY A 378 -7.91 13.53 -17.54
CA GLY A 378 -6.82 13.49 -16.53
C GLY A 378 -7.30 13.82 -15.11
N GLU A 379 -7.87 12.89 -14.34
CA GLU A 379 -7.21 11.82 -13.56
C GLU A 379 -6.42 12.24 -12.31
N PHE A 380 -6.82 13.26 -11.53
CA PHE A 380 -6.38 13.32 -10.12
C PHE A 380 -7.45 13.91 -9.19
N PRO A 381 -7.50 13.51 -7.91
CA PRO A 381 -8.31 14.16 -6.91
C PRO A 381 -7.97 15.66 -6.84
N THR A 382 -9.00 16.50 -6.78
CA THR A 382 -8.82 17.93 -6.53
C THR A 382 -9.31 18.27 -5.13
N PRO A 383 -8.87 19.40 -4.53
CA PRO A 383 -9.40 19.87 -3.24
C PRO A 383 -10.92 20.07 -3.22
N THR A 384 -11.54 20.15 -4.41
CA THR A 384 -12.98 20.33 -4.59
C THR A 384 -13.77 19.02 -4.71
N PHE A 385 -13.13 17.85 -4.58
CA PHE A 385 -13.82 16.57 -4.64
C PHE A 385 -14.84 16.45 -3.51
N SER A 386 -16.10 16.19 -3.88
CA SER A 386 -17.12 15.82 -2.91
C SER A 386 -16.92 14.38 -2.43
N SER A 387 -17.56 13.99 -1.33
CA SER A 387 -17.53 12.60 -0.85
C SER A 387 -17.99 11.59 -1.92
N ASN A 388 -18.88 12.00 -2.83
CA ASN A 388 -19.29 11.19 -3.97
C ASN A 388 -18.21 11.08 -5.04
N ASP A 389 -17.45 12.15 -5.30
CA ASP A 389 -16.33 12.11 -6.24
C ASP A 389 -15.22 11.20 -5.72
N TRP A 390 -14.96 11.24 -4.40
CA TRP A 390 -14.06 10.32 -3.72
C TRP A 390 -14.53 8.87 -3.79
N ALA A 391 -15.81 8.60 -3.48
CA ALA A 391 -16.38 7.25 -3.58
C ALA A 391 -16.33 6.71 -5.02
N TYR A 392 -16.57 7.57 -6.01
CA TYR A 392 -16.47 7.20 -7.42
C TYR A 392 -15.02 6.99 -7.86
N PHE A 393 -14.09 7.85 -7.44
CA PHE A 393 -12.67 7.74 -7.76
C PHE A 393 -12.06 6.46 -7.21
N SER A 394 -12.26 6.19 -5.91
CA SER A 394 -11.65 5.06 -5.21
C SER A 394 -12.36 3.74 -5.50
N HIS A 395 -13.70 3.74 -5.59
CA HIS A 395 -14.49 2.51 -5.60
C HIS A 395 -15.46 2.39 -6.77
N ARG A 396 -15.60 3.42 -7.62
CA ARG A 396 -16.57 3.49 -8.72
C ARG A 396 -18.03 3.33 -8.24
N ILE A 397 -18.32 3.77 -7.02
CA ILE A 397 -19.66 3.77 -6.41
C ILE A 397 -20.15 5.20 -6.15
N ALA A 398 -21.45 5.38 -5.92
CA ALA A 398 -22.04 6.64 -5.48
C ALA A 398 -22.78 6.40 -4.18
N LEU A 399 -22.50 7.24 -3.20
CA LEU A 399 -23.03 7.11 -1.84
C LEU A 399 -24.53 7.40 -1.75
N ASN A 400 -25.09 8.00 -2.80
CA ASN A 400 -26.49 8.36 -2.97
C ASN A 400 -27.25 7.40 -3.90
N ALA A 401 -26.67 6.25 -4.28
CA ALA A 401 -27.40 5.18 -4.95
C ALA A 401 -28.32 4.46 -3.94
N PRO A 402 -29.57 4.10 -4.32
CA PRO A 402 -30.40 3.25 -3.48
C PRO A 402 -29.74 1.87 -3.32
N ALA A 403 -29.94 1.22 -2.16
CA ALA A 403 -29.57 -0.18 -1.99
C ALA A 403 -30.28 -1.00 -3.08
N THR A 404 -29.50 -1.66 -3.93
CA THR A 404 -30.02 -2.63 -4.90
C THR A 404 -30.73 -3.73 -4.12
N THR A 405 -32.06 -3.76 -4.21
CA THR A 405 -32.91 -4.89 -3.80
C THR A 405 -32.82 -6.02 -4.80
#